data_AF-A0A5J4SJJ8-F1
#
_entry.id   AF-A0A5J4SJJ8-F1
#
_cell.length_a   1.000
_cell.length_b   1.000
_cell.length_c   1.000
_cell.angle_alpha   90.00
_cell.angle_beta   90.00
_cell.angle_gamma   90.00
#
_symmetry.space_group_name_H-M   'P 1'
#
loop_
_entity.id
_entity.type
_entity.pdbx_description
1 polymer ?
#
loop_
_entity_poly.entity_id
_entity_poly.type
_entity_poly.pdbx_seq_one_letter_code
_entity_poly.pdbx_strand_id
1 'polypeptide(L)'
;MNKQLSILISLVMSCMAAFAQQATWIYYPGDFEIWLGNEMQNRRTERGAFFPPFWKMDSHYVLIEFSKEIDLQQAEEVEISVEGKYNVKLDGKLMGYNPRKITVPAGKHSLNIKVYNQATVPSIFVKGRTVKSDNSWLVTFEDKEWIDESGKASDISSGTTYMNASSWNFNSEETPPSKFKLALTPIQVVKTEIKNNGILVDFGKETFGYARLHNLKGKGCLNIYYGESLEEALDTNYCETLDSYIVDNSMPADFIVSGSKAYRYIYIEKDAEITFDNKYPVTSPTFHHPFRIPTRQTKLHQALHTWIKLFDKFSVSCILKIVIYAYKPIKCIIHNVVYMACYRIFASKV
;
A
#
# COMPACT_ATOMS: atom_id res chain seq x y z
N MET A 1 22.21 -45.90 -22.21
CA MET A 1 21.37 -44.96 -21.44
C MET A 1 19.91 -45.36 -21.65
N ASN A 2 19.21 -45.70 -20.57
CA ASN A 2 17.92 -46.41 -20.64
C ASN A 2 16.84 -45.49 -21.25
N LYS A 3 16.10 -45.92 -22.29
CA LYS A 3 15.08 -45.10 -22.97
C LYS A 3 14.07 -44.47 -21.99
N GLN A 4 13.74 -45.19 -20.92
CA GLN A 4 12.86 -44.70 -19.86
C GLN A 4 13.47 -43.56 -19.03
N LEU A 5 14.79 -43.58 -18.81
CA LEU A 5 15.50 -42.50 -18.11
C LEU A 5 15.55 -41.23 -18.98
N SER A 6 15.76 -41.37 -20.29
CA SER A 6 15.73 -40.25 -21.24
C SER A 6 14.34 -39.61 -21.36
N ILE A 7 13.27 -40.41 -21.35
CA ILE A 7 11.89 -39.92 -21.37
C ILE A 7 11.55 -39.21 -20.05
N LEU A 8 11.97 -39.76 -18.90
CA LEU A 8 11.72 -39.15 -17.60
C LEU A 8 12.46 -37.81 -17.44
N ILE A 9 13.71 -37.72 -17.89
CA ILE A 9 14.48 -36.46 -17.90
C ILE A 9 13.84 -35.43 -18.84
N SER A 10 13.36 -35.85 -20.00
CA SER A 10 12.63 -34.96 -20.94
C SER A 10 11.29 -34.48 -20.36
N LEU A 11 10.58 -35.34 -19.61
CA LEU A 11 9.31 -34.98 -18.97
C LEU A 11 9.53 -34.00 -17.81
N VAL A 12 10.55 -34.25 -16.97
CA VAL A 12 10.92 -33.37 -15.85
C VAL A 12 11.43 -32.01 -16.34
N MET A 13 12.21 -31.97 -17.43
CA MET A 13 12.64 -30.72 -18.08
C MET A 13 11.45 -29.95 -18.71
N SER A 14 10.45 -30.66 -19.26
CA SER A 14 9.21 -30.05 -19.78
C SER A 14 8.32 -29.50 -18.67
N CYS A 15 8.24 -30.20 -17.52
CA CYS A 15 7.47 -29.73 -16.36
C CYS A 15 8.11 -28.52 -15.65
N MET A 16 9.44 -28.38 -15.68
CA MET A 16 10.11 -27.17 -15.17
C MET A 16 9.91 -25.93 -16.07
N ALA A 17 9.64 -26.13 -17.37
CA ALA A 17 9.42 -25.05 -18.32
C ALA A 17 8.01 -24.42 -18.28
N ALA A 18 7.10 -24.93 -17.43
CA ALA A 18 5.70 -24.54 -17.43
C ALA A 18 5.19 -23.93 -16.10
N PHE A 19 6.07 -23.48 -15.20
CA PHE A 19 5.68 -22.40 -14.31
C PHE A 19 5.67 -21.12 -15.14
N ALA A 20 4.57 -20.89 -15.86
CA ALA A 20 4.35 -19.64 -16.54
C ALA A 20 4.43 -18.53 -15.48
N GLN A 21 5.52 -17.76 -15.50
CA GLN A 21 5.68 -16.61 -14.62
C GLN A 21 4.45 -15.72 -14.79
N GLN A 22 3.77 -15.38 -13.70
CA GLN A 22 2.59 -14.54 -13.76
C GLN A 22 3.04 -13.07 -13.85
N ALA A 23 2.45 -12.29 -14.75
CA ALA A 23 2.71 -10.86 -14.79
C ALA A 23 2.20 -10.21 -13.49
N THR A 24 2.94 -9.23 -12.99
CA THR A 24 2.57 -8.41 -11.83
C THR A 24 2.83 -6.94 -12.13
N TRP A 25 2.10 -6.05 -11.47
CA TRP A 25 2.47 -4.64 -11.47
C TRP A 25 3.85 -4.46 -10.83
N ILE A 26 4.69 -3.66 -11.48
CA ILE A 26 6.04 -3.33 -11.04
C ILE A 26 6.25 -1.82 -10.96
N TYR A 27 7.15 -1.40 -10.08
CA TYR A 27 7.47 0.01 -9.79
C TYR A 27 8.92 0.15 -9.29
N TYR A 28 9.37 1.40 -9.11
CA TYR A 28 10.67 1.67 -8.51
C TYR A 28 10.72 1.19 -7.04
N PRO A 29 11.77 0.49 -6.60
CA PRO A 29 11.84 -0.06 -5.25
C PRO A 29 11.71 0.99 -4.14
N GLY A 30 10.75 0.80 -3.24
CA GLY A 30 10.47 1.69 -2.11
C GLY A 30 9.43 2.78 -2.41
N ASP A 31 9.18 3.12 -3.67
CA ASP A 31 8.27 4.20 -4.04
C ASP A 31 6.83 3.89 -3.66
N PHE A 32 6.36 2.66 -3.92
CA PHE A 32 5.03 2.23 -3.54
C PHE A 32 4.84 2.26 -2.02
N GLU A 33 5.82 1.77 -1.26
CA GLU A 33 5.77 1.73 0.19
C GLU A 33 5.77 3.14 0.80
N ILE A 34 6.56 4.07 0.25
CA ILE A 34 6.58 5.48 0.68
C ILE A 34 5.23 6.14 0.39
N TRP A 35 4.72 6.00 -0.84
CA TRP A 35 3.44 6.60 -1.24
C TRP A 35 2.27 6.05 -0.41
N LEU A 36 2.16 4.73 -0.28
CA LEU A 36 1.11 4.09 0.52
C LEU A 36 1.24 4.43 2.01
N GLY A 37 2.49 4.49 2.52
CA GLY A 37 2.78 4.90 3.88
C GLY A 37 2.34 6.34 4.17
N ASN A 38 2.53 7.25 3.22
CA ASN A 38 2.05 8.63 3.31
C ASN A 38 0.52 8.69 3.30
N GLU A 39 -0.14 7.98 2.37
CA GLU A 39 -1.60 7.87 2.29
C GLU A 39 -2.22 7.32 3.57
N MET A 40 -1.55 6.38 4.23
CA MET A 40 -2.02 5.81 5.50
C MET A 40 -1.79 6.77 6.67
N GLN A 41 -0.57 7.31 6.83
CA GLN A 41 -0.22 8.19 7.96
C GLN A 41 -1.08 9.45 7.98
N ASN A 42 -1.39 9.99 6.80
CA ASN A 42 -2.21 11.19 6.64
C ASN A 42 -3.72 10.95 6.86
N ARG A 43 -4.15 9.73 7.21
CA ARG A 43 -5.52 9.46 7.69
C ARG A 43 -5.69 9.73 9.18
N ARG A 44 -4.59 10.00 9.90
CA ARG A 44 -4.66 10.35 11.32
C ARG A 44 -5.39 11.68 11.48
N THR A 45 -6.30 11.71 12.45
CA THR A 45 -7.01 12.90 12.87
C THR A 45 -6.94 13.09 14.37
N GLU A 46 -7.02 14.33 14.83
CA GLU A 46 -7.29 14.67 16.23
C GLU A 46 -8.51 15.59 16.23
N ARG A 47 -9.59 15.16 16.87
CA ARG A 47 -10.86 15.89 16.94
C ARG A 47 -11.37 16.44 15.59
N GLY A 48 -11.23 15.63 14.53
CA GLY A 48 -11.63 15.99 13.17
C GLY A 48 -10.60 16.80 12.37
N ALA A 49 -9.52 17.26 13.00
CA ALA A 49 -8.43 17.94 12.31
C ALA A 49 -7.45 16.94 11.69
N PHE A 50 -7.01 17.21 10.46
CA PHE A 50 -5.94 16.46 9.79
C PHE A 50 -4.63 16.56 10.59
N PHE A 51 -4.03 15.41 10.93
CA PHE A 51 -2.84 15.37 11.77
C PHE A 51 -1.69 14.59 11.11
N PRO A 52 -0.87 15.24 10.26
CA PRO A 52 0.27 14.59 9.62
C PRO A 52 1.42 14.33 10.60
N PRO A 53 2.38 13.49 10.22
CA PRO A 53 3.64 13.37 10.93
C PRO A 53 4.39 14.71 11.05
N PHE A 54 5.13 14.89 12.13
CA PHE A 54 5.98 16.07 12.36
C PHE A 54 7.37 15.97 11.70
N TRP A 55 7.72 14.81 11.14
CA TRP A 55 8.97 14.62 10.39
C TRP A 55 8.74 14.84 8.89
N LYS A 56 9.84 15.04 8.16
CA LYS A 56 9.82 15.16 6.69
C LYS A 56 9.14 13.94 6.08
N MET A 57 8.17 14.19 5.21
CA MET A 57 7.59 13.16 4.34
C MET A 57 8.34 13.17 3.00
N ASP A 58 8.94 12.03 2.65
CA ASP A 58 9.52 11.81 1.32
C ASP A 58 8.43 11.50 0.29
N SER A 59 8.77 11.57 -0.99
CA SER A 59 7.87 11.24 -2.11
C SER A 59 8.53 10.22 -3.02
N HIS A 60 7.71 9.51 -3.79
CA HIS A 60 8.17 8.64 -4.87
C HIS A 60 8.79 9.46 -6.01
N TYR A 61 9.63 8.82 -6.83
CA TYR A 61 10.11 9.44 -8.05
C TYR A 61 8.97 9.54 -9.07
N VAL A 62 8.73 10.74 -9.57
CA VAL A 62 7.57 11.01 -10.44
C VAL A 62 7.80 10.62 -11.90
N LEU A 63 9.04 10.32 -12.28
CA LEU A 63 9.44 9.91 -13.63
C LEU A 63 10.38 8.71 -13.54
N ILE A 64 9.93 7.56 -14.04
CA ILE A 64 10.69 6.30 -14.02
C ILE A 64 10.78 5.74 -15.43
N GLU A 65 11.95 5.24 -15.81
CA GLU A 65 12.13 4.34 -16.95
C GLU A 65 12.13 2.90 -16.47
N PHE A 66 11.39 2.06 -17.17
CA PHE A 66 11.38 0.60 -17.05
C PHE A 66 12.01 0.01 -18.30
N SER A 67 12.92 -0.94 -18.15
CA SER A 67 13.63 -1.56 -19.27
C SER A 67 13.71 -3.07 -19.16
N LYS A 68 13.62 -3.74 -20.31
CA LYS A 68 13.72 -5.20 -20.42
C LYS A 68 14.41 -5.58 -21.73
N GLU A 69 15.49 -6.34 -21.59
CA GLU A 69 16.07 -7.11 -22.69
C GLU A 69 15.21 -8.34 -22.96
N ILE A 70 14.87 -8.54 -24.22
CA ILE A 70 13.95 -9.55 -24.71
C ILE A 70 14.69 -10.40 -25.76
N ASP A 71 14.52 -11.71 -25.73
CA ASP A 71 15.01 -12.64 -26.75
C ASP A 71 13.88 -13.63 -27.10
N LEU A 72 13.23 -13.42 -28.25
CA LEU A 72 12.05 -14.17 -28.65
C LEU A 72 12.36 -15.18 -29.75
N GLN A 73 11.89 -16.41 -29.59
CA GLN A 73 11.94 -17.43 -30.64
C GLN A 73 10.98 -17.13 -31.80
N GLN A 74 9.87 -16.45 -31.51
CA GLN A 74 8.84 -16.09 -32.47
C GLN A 74 8.23 -14.75 -32.04
N ALA A 75 7.70 -14.00 -33.00
CA ALA A 75 7.03 -12.75 -32.68
C ALA A 75 5.84 -12.99 -31.72
N GLU A 76 5.63 -12.06 -30.79
CA GLU A 76 4.48 -12.10 -29.90
C GLU A 76 3.86 -10.72 -29.70
N GLU A 77 2.59 -10.72 -29.31
CA GLU A 77 1.91 -9.51 -28.87
C GLU A 77 2.09 -9.33 -27.36
N VAL A 78 2.35 -8.09 -26.96
CA VAL A 78 2.56 -7.69 -25.58
C VAL A 78 1.59 -6.56 -25.25
N GLU A 79 0.74 -6.79 -24.25
CA GLU A 79 -0.17 -5.80 -23.68
C GLU A 79 0.55 -4.98 -22.61
N ILE A 80 0.25 -3.68 -22.55
CA ILE A 80 0.89 -2.69 -21.69
C ILE A 80 -0.20 -1.87 -20.99
N SER A 81 -0.21 -1.95 -19.67
CA SER A 81 -1.04 -1.12 -18.79
C SER A 81 -0.16 -0.33 -17.82
N VAL A 82 -0.55 0.91 -17.56
CA VAL A 82 0.32 1.90 -16.91
C VAL A 82 -0.49 2.79 -15.97
N GLU A 83 0.06 3.09 -14.80
CA GLU A 83 -0.39 4.16 -13.92
C GLU A 83 0.41 5.45 -14.21
N GLY A 84 -0.09 6.28 -15.13
CA GLY A 84 0.54 7.56 -15.48
C GLY A 84 0.49 7.89 -16.97
N LYS A 85 1.14 8.99 -17.35
CA LYS A 85 1.45 9.30 -18.76
C LYS A 85 2.75 8.58 -19.11
N TYR A 86 2.86 8.03 -20.32
CA TYR A 86 4.04 7.22 -20.66
C TYR A 86 4.51 7.41 -22.09
N ASN A 87 5.60 6.74 -22.45
CA ASN A 87 5.95 6.44 -23.83
C ASN A 87 6.54 5.03 -23.89
N VAL A 88 6.67 4.49 -25.10
CA VAL A 88 7.26 3.16 -25.35
C VAL A 88 8.34 3.33 -26.41
N LYS A 89 9.51 2.76 -26.15
CA LYS A 89 10.58 2.59 -27.12
C LYS A 89 10.85 1.10 -27.33
N LEU A 90 11.02 0.71 -28.59
CA LEU A 90 11.52 -0.61 -28.96
C LEU A 90 12.80 -0.40 -29.78
N ASP A 91 13.90 -0.99 -29.34
CA ASP A 91 15.22 -0.85 -29.96
C ASP A 91 15.64 0.62 -30.15
N GLY A 92 15.42 1.43 -29.11
CA GLY A 92 15.69 2.88 -29.12
C GLY A 92 14.69 3.73 -29.93
N LYS A 93 13.79 3.11 -30.70
CA LYS A 93 12.81 3.83 -31.51
C LYS A 93 11.53 4.10 -30.73
N LEU A 94 11.20 5.38 -30.57
CA LEU A 94 9.95 5.82 -29.95
C LEU A 94 8.74 5.40 -30.79
N MET A 95 7.78 4.74 -30.15
CA MET A 95 6.51 4.35 -30.75
C MET A 95 5.48 5.48 -30.63
N GLY A 96 4.69 5.69 -31.67
CA GLY A 96 3.65 6.73 -31.69
C GLY A 96 2.44 6.39 -30.82
N TYR A 97 1.77 7.43 -30.31
CA TYR A 97 0.43 7.37 -29.69
C TYR A 97 0.27 6.48 -28.45
N ASN A 98 1.32 6.25 -27.66
CA ASN A 98 1.23 5.55 -26.37
C ASN A 98 0.51 4.20 -26.47
N PRO A 99 1.07 3.23 -27.20
CA PRO A 99 0.37 1.99 -27.52
C PRO A 99 0.14 1.14 -26.25
N ARG A 100 -1.10 0.65 -26.08
CA ARG A 100 -1.46 -0.35 -25.05
C ARG A 100 -1.15 -1.78 -25.47
N LYS A 101 -0.77 -1.98 -26.72
CA LYS A 101 -0.43 -3.28 -27.29
C LYS A 101 0.63 -3.09 -28.37
N ILE A 102 1.68 -3.89 -28.33
CA ILE A 102 2.77 -3.87 -29.31
C ILE A 102 3.05 -5.28 -29.80
N THR A 103 3.57 -5.41 -31.02
CA THR A 103 4.13 -6.66 -31.53
C THR A 103 5.64 -6.59 -31.40
N VAL A 104 6.23 -7.52 -30.65
CA VAL A 104 7.68 -7.67 -30.55
C VAL A 104 8.10 -8.78 -31.53
N PRO A 105 8.98 -8.50 -32.52
CA PRO A 105 9.44 -9.51 -33.46
C PRO A 105 10.27 -10.62 -32.81
N ALA A 106 10.57 -11.68 -33.58
CA ALA A 106 11.53 -12.69 -33.16
C ALA A 106 12.96 -12.11 -33.15
N GLY A 107 13.77 -12.54 -32.19
CA GLY A 107 15.14 -12.08 -32.00
C GLY A 107 15.33 -11.27 -30.72
N LYS A 108 16.47 -10.58 -30.66
CA LYS A 108 16.87 -9.77 -29.50
C LYS A 108 16.37 -8.34 -29.65
N HIS A 109 15.70 -7.86 -28.61
CA HIS A 109 15.10 -6.53 -28.57
C HIS A 109 15.28 -5.89 -27.19
N SER A 110 15.30 -4.57 -27.16
CA SER A 110 15.26 -3.79 -25.92
C SER A 110 13.95 -3.01 -25.85
N LEU A 111 13.15 -3.27 -24.82
CA LEU A 111 11.88 -2.58 -24.58
C LEU A 111 12.06 -1.60 -23.42
N ASN A 112 11.81 -0.32 -23.66
CA ASN A 112 11.84 0.72 -22.64
C ASN A 112 10.46 1.38 -22.54
N ILE A 113 9.97 1.58 -21.33
CA ILE A 113 8.71 2.26 -21.04
C ILE A 113 9.00 3.35 -20.01
N LYS A 114 8.90 4.62 -20.39
CA LYS A 114 9.12 5.74 -19.47
C LYS A 114 7.78 6.30 -19.02
N VAL A 115 7.57 6.38 -17.71
CA VAL A 115 6.28 6.72 -17.08
C VAL A 115 6.45 7.93 -16.18
N TYR A 116 5.60 8.93 -16.40
CA TYR A 116 5.42 10.09 -15.53
C TYR A 116 4.10 9.96 -14.75
N ASN A 117 4.18 10.03 -13.42
CA ASN A 117 3.01 10.10 -12.55
C ASN A 117 3.31 10.83 -11.23
N GLN A 118 2.71 12.01 -11.09
CA GLN A 118 2.83 12.82 -9.88
C GLN A 118 1.82 12.40 -8.78
N ALA A 119 0.65 11.90 -9.17
CA ALA A 119 -0.45 11.64 -8.25
C ALA A 119 -0.27 10.30 -7.51
N THR A 120 0.16 9.28 -8.23
CA THR A 120 0.44 7.94 -7.69
C THR A 120 1.77 7.42 -8.23
N VAL A 121 2.24 6.28 -7.73
CA VAL A 121 3.54 5.71 -8.09
C VAL A 121 3.54 5.29 -9.57
N PRO A 122 4.50 5.78 -10.40
CA PRO A 122 4.70 5.27 -11.75
C PRO A 122 4.85 3.75 -11.72
N SER A 123 3.90 3.05 -12.34
CA SER A 123 3.82 1.59 -12.30
C SER A 123 3.39 1.05 -13.66
N ILE A 124 3.89 -0.13 -14.04
CA ILE A 124 3.51 -0.81 -15.28
C ILE A 124 3.10 -2.27 -15.03
N PHE A 125 2.23 -2.76 -15.90
CA PHE A 125 1.84 -4.15 -16.04
C PHE A 125 1.99 -4.55 -17.50
N VAL A 126 2.86 -5.52 -17.77
CA VAL A 126 3.20 -5.96 -19.13
C VAL A 126 2.88 -7.44 -19.25
N LYS A 127 2.11 -7.81 -20.27
CA LYS A 127 1.62 -9.18 -20.45
C LYS A 127 1.65 -9.59 -21.92
N GLY A 128 2.61 -10.43 -22.27
CA GLY A 128 2.63 -11.27 -23.46
C GLY A 128 2.57 -12.75 -23.10
N ARG A 129 2.79 -13.62 -24.08
CA ARG A 129 2.94 -15.07 -23.85
C ARG A 129 4.22 -15.34 -23.05
N THR A 130 5.33 -14.68 -23.38
CA THR A 130 6.63 -14.83 -22.71
C THR A 130 7.16 -13.54 -22.05
N VAL A 131 6.93 -12.37 -22.64
CA VAL A 131 7.33 -11.08 -22.05
C VAL A 131 6.32 -10.67 -20.99
N LYS A 132 6.72 -10.67 -19.72
CA LYS A 132 5.86 -10.33 -18.59
C LYS A 132 6.57 -9.40 -17.62
N SER A 133 5.85 -8.47 -17.00
CA SER A 133 6.38 -7.61 -15.95
C SER A 133 6.58 -8.39 -14.66
N ASP A 134 7.79 -8.30 -14.12
CA ASP A 134 8.22 -8.93 -12.87
C ASP A 134 9.50 -8.25 -12.35
N ASN A 135 10.07 -8.75 -11.24
CA ASN A 135 11.26 -8.17 -10.61
C ASN A 135 12.57 -8.33 -11.41
N SER A 136 12.54 -8.97 -12.58
CA SER A 136 13.71 -9.04 -13.48
C SER A 136 13.80 -7.85 -14.45
N TRP A 137 12.80 -6.98 -14.46
CA TRP A 137 12.87 -5.70 -15.15
C TRP A 137 13.83 -4.75 -14.45
N LEU A 138 14.51 -3.92 -15.23
CA LEU A 138 15.36 -2.86 -14.71
C LEU A 138 14.58 -1.56 -14.64
N VAL A 139 14.91 -0.72 -13.67
CA VAL A 139 14.33 0.61 -13.48
C VAL A 139 15.37 1.64 -13.12
N THR A 140 15.16 2.87 -13.58
CA THR A 140 15.94 4.05 -13.20
C THR A 140 15.06 5.29 -13.18
N PHE A 141 15.39 6.26 -12.32
CA PHE A 141 14.78 7.60 -12.36
C PHE A 141 15.58 8.58 -13.23
N GLU A 142 16.73 8.16 -13.76
CA GLU A 142 17.62 9.00 -14.59
C GLU A 142 18.41 8.12 -15.57
N ASP A 143 17.88 7.94 -16.78
CA ASP A 143 18.50 7.12 -17.84
C ASP A 143 19.66 7.83 -18.57
N LYS A 144 19.72 9.16 -18.48
CA LYS A 144 20.77 10.03 -19.05
C LYS A 144 20.95 9.88 -20.56
N GLU A 145 19.93 9.39 -21.26
CA GLU A 145 19.98 9.29 -22.71
C GLU A 145 19.80 10.68 -23.35
N TRP A 146 20.75 11.06 -24.21
CA TRP A 146 20.69 12.27 -25.01
C TRP A 146 21.02 11.97 -26.47
N ILE A 147 20.57 12.83 -27.38
CA ILE A 147 20.82 12.73 -28.82
C ILE A 147 21.77 13.86 -29.19
N ASP A 148 22.88 13.54 -29.85
CA ASP A 148 23.84 14.53 -30.33
C ASP A 148 23.36 15.23 -31.61
N GLU A 149 24.12 16.22 -32.07
CA GLU A 149 23.82 16.98 -33.30
C GLU A 149 23.81 16.12 -34.58
N SER A 150 24.42 14.93 -34.54
CA SER A 150 24.40 13.97 -35.64
C SER A 150 23.16 13.07 -35.63
N GLY A 151 22.31 13.19 -34.60
CA GLY A 151 21.17 12.31 -34.39
C GLY A 151 21.53 10.98 -33.72
N LYS A 152 22.74 10.83 -33.20
CA LYS A 152 23.19 9.61 -32.52
C LYS A 152 22.85 9.67 -31.03
N ALA A 153 22.26 8.59 -30.52
CA ALA A 153 21.99 8.43 -29.10
C ALA A 153 23.29 8.17 -28.31
N SER A 154 23.35 8.73 -27.10
CA SER A 154 24.44 8.55 -26.16
C SER A 154 24.55 7.10 -25.66
N ASP A 155 25.76 6.69 -25.27
CA ASP A 155 25.96 5.40 -24.61
C ASP A 155 25.41 5.41 -23.17
N ILE A 156 24.27 4.76 -22.97
CA ILE A 156 23.61 4.60 -21.67
C ILE A 156 24.34 3.61 -20.74
N SER A 157 25.32 2.85 -21.23
CA SER A 157 25.98 1.78 -20.47
C SER A 157 27.06 2.26 -19.49
N SER A 158 27.46 3.54 -19.54
CA SER A 158 28.65 4.05 -18.84
C SER A 158 28.40 4.94 -17.62
N GLY A 159 27.14 5.19 -17.22
CA GLY A 159 26.87 6.07 -16.06
C GLY A 159 25.46 6.03 -15.45
N THR A 160 24.58 5.17 -15.96
CA THR A 160 23.21 5.01 -15.47
C THR A 160 23.16 3.91 -14.41
N THR A 161 22.54 4.23 -13.27
CA THR A 161 22.33 3.25 -12.20
C THR A 161 20.96 2.64 -12.35
N TYR A 162 20.92 1.33 -12.59
CA TYR A 162 19.69 0.57 -12.63
C TYR A 162 19.47 -0.20 -11.33
N MET A 163 18.21 -0.40 -10.99
CA MET A 163 17.77 -1.31 -9.95
C MET A 163 16.82 -2.34 -10.56
N ASN A 164 16.71 -3.51 -9.94
CA ASN A 164 15.63 -4.43 -10.26
C ASN A 164 14.30 -3.81 -9.79
N ALA A 165 13.26 -3.92 -10.61
CA ALA A 165 11.93 -3.43 -10.27
C ALA A 165 11.40 -4.15 -9.01
N SER A 166 10.64 -3.43 -8.20
CA SER A 166 9.90 -4.02 -7.08
C SER A 166 8.47 -4.37 -7.50
N SER A 167 7.86 -5.28 -6.76
CA SER A 167 6.50 -5.76 -6.99
C SER A 167 5.91 -6.27 -5.68
N TRP A 168 4.60 -6.46 -5.66
CA TRP A 168 3.92 -7.18 -4.59
C TRP A 168 3.02 -8.27 -5.18
N ASN A 169 1.74 -8.34 -4.77
CA ASN A 169 0.78 -9.35 -5.20
C ASN A 169 -0.30 -8.78 -6.14
N PHE A 170 0.05 -7.73 -6.88
CA PHE A 170 -0.80 -7.09 -7.88
C PHE A 170 -0.72 -7.85 -9.21
N ASN A 171 -1.23 -9.07 -9.21
CA ASN A 171 -1.06 -10.02 -10.32
C ASN A 171 -2.18 -9.97 -11.38
N SER A 172 -3.01 -8.93 -11.33
CA SER A 172 -4.10 -8.67 -12.26
C SER A 172 -4.05 -7.20 -12.69
N GLU A 173 -4.27 -6.97 -13.99
CA GLU A 173 -4.30 -5.64 -14.59
C GLU A 173 -5.35 -4.73 -13.92
N GLU A 174 -6.45 -5.33 -13.48
CA GLU A 174 -7.58 -4.65 -12.84
C GLU A 174 -7.29 -4.22 -11.39
N THR A 175 -6.18 -4.70 -10.81
CA THR A 175 -5.73 -4.44 -9.44
C THR A 175 -4.43 -3.63 -9.39
N PRO A 176 -4.39 -2.41 -9.95
CA PRO A 176 -3.19 -1.57 -9.91
C PRO A 176 -2.84 -1.15 -8.47
N PRO A 177 -1.55 -0.86 -8.20
CA PRO A 177 -1.06 -0.49 -6.87
C PRO A 177 -1.86 0.67 -6.23
N SER A 178 -2.22 1.71 -6.99
CA SER A 178 -2.95 2.86 -6.44
C SER A 178 -4.34 2.52 -5.88
N LYS A 179 -4.95 1.40 -6.31
CA LYS A 179 -6.26 0.96 -5.84
C LYS A 179 -6.18 0.06 -4.60
N PHE A 180 -4.99 -0.21 -4.08
CA PHE A 180 -4.81 -1.04 -2.90
C PHE A 180 -5.62 -0.53 -1.70
N LYS A 181 -6.42 -1.42 -1.12
CA LYS A 181 -7.19 -1.20 0.11
C LYS A 181 -7.24 -2.49 0.91
N LEU A 182 -7.32 -2.38 2.23
CA LEU A 182 -7.52 -3.54 3.09
C LEU A 182 -8.93 -4.09 2.91
N ALA A 183 -9.07 -5.41 2.95
CA ALA A 183 -10.37 -6.09 2.91
C ALA A 183 -11.17 -5.78 4.18
N LEU A 184 -12.45 -5.50 4.02
CA LEU A 184 -13.36 -5.10 5.10
C LEU A 184 -14.32 -6.23 5.46
N THR A 185 -14.42 -6.57 6.75
CA THR A 185 -15.38 -7.57 7.25
C THR A 185 -16.41 -6.93 8.19
N PRO A 186 -17.72 -7.06 7.92
CA PRO A 186 -18.78 -6.61 8.82
C PRO A 186 -18.70 -7.25 10.22
N ILE A 187 -18.82 -6.45 11.27
CA ILE A 187 -18.97 -6.88 12.66
C ILE A 187 -20.35 -6.46 13.18
N GLN A 188 -20.93 -7.27 14.06
CA GLN A 188 -22.22 -6.96 14.67
C GLN A 188 -22.04 -6.14 15.96
N VAL A 189 -22.99 -5.26 16.24
CA VAL A 189 -23.07 -4.54 17.51
C VAL A 189 -23.52 -5.49 18.60
N VAL A 190 -22.89 -5.37 19.77
CA VAL A 190 -23.25 -6.16 20.95
C VAL A 190 -24.37 -5.48 21.72
N LYS A 191 -24.30 -4.14 21.88
CA LYS A 191 -25.30 -3.38 22.63
C LYS A 191 -25.47 -1.96 22.06
N THR A 192 -26.71 -1.49 22.06
CA THR A 192 -27.05 -0.08 21.81
C THR A 192 -27.89 0.43 22.97
N GLU A 193 -27.57 1.60 23.52
CA GLU A 193 -28.34 2.25 24.59
C GLU A 193 -28.55 3.74 24.29
N ILE A 194 -29.73 4.27 24.62
CA ILE A 194 -29.93 5.72 24.67
C ILE A 194 -29.27 6.22 25.95
N LYS A 195 -28.37 7.20 25.82
CA LYS A 195 -27.63 7.77 26.94
C LYS A 195 -27.51 9.26 26.76
N ASN A 196 -27.88 10.01 27.80
CA ASN A 196 -27.97 11.47 27.74
C ASN A 196 -28.82 11.91 26.52
N ASN A 197 -28.23 12.68 25.61
CA ASN A 197 -28.89 13.22 24.43
C ASN A 197 -28.60 12.40 23.15
N GLY A 198 -27.90 11.28 23.27
CA GLY A 198 -27.41 10.51 22.13
C GLY A 198 -27.61 9.00 22.25
N ILE A 199 -27.02 8.30 21.29
CA ILE A 199 -27.04 6.85 21.18
C ILE A 199 -25.63 6.34 21.40
N LEU A 200 -25.44 5.50 22.42
CA LEU A 200 -24.18 4.81 22.67
C LEU A 200 -24.23 3.39 22.09
N VAL A 201 -23.18 3.02 21.39
CA VAL A 201 -23.01 1.74 20.70
C VAL A 201 -21.75 1.05 21.24
N ASP A 202 -21.88 -0.18 21.73
CA ASP A 202 -20.77 -1.03 22.19
C ASP A 202 -20.56 -2.19 21.21
N PHE A 203 -19.34 -2.30 20.67
CA PHE A 203 -18.92 -3.39 19.78
C PHE A 203 -18.37 -4.61 20.55
N GLY A 204 -18.34 -4.55 21.89
CA GLY A 204 -17.95 -5.60 22.82
C GLY A 204 -16.44 -5.79 22.97
N LYS A 205 -15.66 -5.30 22.01
CA LYS A 205 -14.19 -5.32 22.00
C LYS A 205 -13.65 -4.17 21.16
N GLU A 206 -12.40 -3.83 21.39
CA GLU A 206 -11.66 -2.93 20.50
C GLU A 206 -11.69 -3.43 19.05
N THR A 207 -11.94 -2.49 18.15
CA THR A 207 -11.97 -2.69 16.71
C THR A 207 -11.38 -1.48 16.00
N PHE A 208 -11.17 -1.62 14.70
CA PHE A 208 -10.70 -0.56 13.82
C PHE A 208 -11.48 -0.65 12.53
N GLY A 209 -12.02 0.46 12.03
CA GLY A 209 -12.86 0.39 10.85
C GLY A 209 -13.67 1.63 10.55
N TYR A 210 -14.57 1.49 9.59
CA TYR A 210 -15.52 2.52 9.22
C TYR A 210 -16.86 2.26 9.91
N ALA A 211 -17.42 3.30 10.54
CA ALA A 211 -18.81 3.31 10.96
C ALA A 211 -19.73 3.42 9.74
N ARG A 212 -20.82 2.65 9.75
CA ARG A 212 -21.87 2.70 8.72
C ARG A 212 -23.21 2.94 9.40
N LEU A 213 -23.94 3.91 8.87
CA LEU A 213 -25.31 4.22 9.27
C LEU A 213 -26.24 3.80 8.14
N HIS A 214 -27.11 2.83 8.42
CA HIS A 214 -28.06 2.33 7.43
C HIS A 214 -29.28 3.23 7.32
N ASN A 215 -29.76 3.44 6.09
CA ASN A 215 -30.98 4.23 5.85
C ASN A 215 -30.96 5.63 6.48
N LEU A 216 -29.80 6.30 6.48
CA LEU A 216 -29.64 7.66 6.97
C LEU A 216 -30.52 8.63 6.17
N LYS A 217 -31.43 9.31 6.87
CA LYS A 217 -32.40 10.26 6.31
C LYS A 217 -32.53 11.48 7.21
N GLY A 218 -32.95 12.60 6.64
CA GLY A 218 -33.32 13.81 7.36
C GLY A 218 -32.38 14.96 7.07
N LYS A 219 -32.55 16.05 7.81
CA LYS A 219 -31.75 17.25 7.70
C LYS A 219 -31.23 17.70 9.06
N GLY A 220 -29.93 18.00 9.16
CA GLY A 220 -29.33 18.53 10.38
C GLY A 220 -27.90 18.07 10.64
N CYS A 221 -27.44 18.32 11.86
CA CYS A 221 -26.12 17.94 12.34
C CYS A 221 -26.11 16.51 12.90
N LEU A 222 -25.10 15.74 12.52
CA LEU A 222 -24.79 14.41 13.02
C LEU A 222 -23.34 14.41 13.54
N ASN A 223 -23.17 14.19 14.83
CA ASN A 223 -21.87 14.08 15.49
C ASN A 223 -21.62 12.65 15.95
N ILE A 224 -20.41 12.16 15.69
CA ILE A 224 -19.98 10.80 16.02
C ILE A 224 -18.70 10.92 16.84
N TYR A 225 -18.72 10.40 18.07
CA TYR A 225 -17.60 10.41 19.00
C TYR A 225 -17.12 8.97 19.21
N TYR A 226 -15.82 8.76 19.09
CA TYR A 226 -15.21 7.43 19.15
C TYR A 226 -14.42 7.31 20.46
N GLY A 227 -14.43 6.12 21.06
CA GLY A 227 -13.60 5.84 22.22
C GLY A 227 -13.22 4.37 22.35
N GLU A 228 -12.01 4.11 22.83
CA GLU A 228 -11.58 2.79 23.28
C GLU A 228 -12.21 2.45 24.64
N SER A 229 -12.54 3.49 25.41
CA SER A 229 -13.29 3.42 26.67
C SER A 229 -14.67 4.07 26.56
N LEU A 230 -15.55 3.75 27.51
CA LEU A 230 -16.87 4.35 27.64
C LEU A 230 -16.77 5.84 27.97
N GLU A 231 -15.84 6.17 28.86
CA GLU A 231 -15.56 7.51 29.35
C GLU A 231 -15.11 8.42 28.20
N GLU A 232 -14.19 7.94 27.36
CA GLU A 232 -13.70 8.68 26.20
C GLU A 232 -14.82 8.96 25.20
N ALA A 233 -15.61 7.94 24.83
CA ALA A 233 -16.69 8.13 23.85
C ALA A 233 -17.76 9.12 24.33
N LEU A 234 -18.01 9.21 25.65
CA LEU A 234 -18.99 10.12 26.23
C LEU A 234 -18.44 11.52 26.51
N ASP A 235 -17.13 11.70 26.55
CA ASP A 235 -16.51 13.01 26.75
C ASP A 235 -16.39 13.77 25.42
N THR A 236 -17.50 14.38 24.99
CA THR A 236 -17.57 15.11 23.71
C THR A 236 -16.59 16.30 23.62
N ASN A 237 -16.09 16.79 24.76
CA ASN A 237 -15.13 17.89 24.84
C ASN A 237 -13.69 17.42 24.70
N TYR A 238 -13.36 16.22 25.19
CA TYR A 238 -11.98 15.74 25.28
C TYR A 238 -11.69 14.40 24.57
N CYS A 239 -12.68 13.76 23.94
CA CYS A 239 -12.43 12.55 23.14
C CYS A 239 -11.38 12.80 22.05
N GLU A 240 -10.53 11.81 21.77
CA GLU A 240 -9.41 11.97 20.85
C GLU A 240 -9.88 12.12 19.40
N THR A 241 -10.91 11.37 19.00
CA THR A 241 -11.42 11.39 17.64
C THR A 241 -12.93 11.54 17.58
N LEU A 242 -13.38 12.33 16.60
CA LEU A 242 -14.78 12.59 16.31
C LEU A 242 -14.95 12.89 14.82
N ASP A 243 -16.16 12.75 14.32
CA ASP A 243 -16.58 13.24 13.01
C ASP A 243 -17.89 14.04 13.16
N SER A 244 -18.07 15.08 12.34
CA SER A 244 -19.30 15.88 12.30
C SER A 244 -19.75 16.05 10.85
N TYR A 245 -21.02 15.81 10.60
CA TYR A 245 -21.62 15.82 9.27
C TYR A 245 -22.89 16.66 9.24
N ILE A 246 -23.08 17.41 8.16
CA ILE A 246 -24.37 18.02 7.82
C ILE A 246 -25.10 17.06 6.88
N VAL A 247 -26.21 16.49 7.36
CA VAL A 247 -27.08 15.60 6.60
C VAL A 247 -28.14 16.45 5.91
N ASP A 248 -28.40 16.16 4.63
CA ASP A 248 -29.53 16.71 3.88
C ASP A 248 -30.03 15.61 2.91
N ASN A 249 -30.53 14.53 3.49
CA ASN A 249 -30.99 13.35 2.77
C ASN A 249 -32.52 13.30 2.77
N SER A 250 -33.13 13.64 1.63
CA SER A 250 -34.58 13.55 1.45
C SER A 250 -35.09 12.10 1.41
N MET A 251 -34.24 11.19 0.92
CA MET A 251 -34.51 9.75 0.83
C MET A 251 -33.51 8.97 1.70
N PRO A 252 -33.91 7.83 2.31
CA PRO A 252 -32.99 6.99 3.07
C PRO A 252 -31.86 6.48 2.19
N ALA A 253 -30.62 6.59 2.67
CA ALA A 253 -29.44 6.05 2.01
C ALA A 253 -28.42 5.55 3.03
N ASP A 254 -27.66 4.52 2.66
CA ASP A 254 -26.56 4.07 3.50
C ASP A 254 -25.41 5.09 3.48
N PHE A 255 -24.88 5.40 4.66
CA PHE A 255 -23.77 6.32 4.83
C PHE A 255 -22.59 5.63 5.51
N ILE A 256 -21.40 5.81 4.94
CA ILE A 256 -20.13 5.31 5.50
C ILE A 256 -19.27 6.53 5.82
N VAL A 257 -18.75 6.60 7.04
CA VAL A 257 -17.90 7.72 7.48
C VAL A 257 -16.61 7.80 6.65
N SER A 258 -16.15 9.03 6.41
CA SER A 258 -14.99 9.36 5.58
C SER A 258 -13.66 9.13 6.32
N GLY A 259 -13.42 7.92 6.81
CA GLY A 259 -12.18 7.58 7.52
C GLY A 259 -12.35 6.41 8.49
N SER A 260 -11.33 5.56 8.57
CA SER A 260 -11.30 4.50 9.58
C SER A 260 -10.86 5.07 10.92
N LYS A 261 -11.51 4.67 12.01
CA LYS A 261 -11.14 5.01 13.39
C LYS A 261 -10.87 3.75 14.21
N ALA A 262 -10.06 3.88 15.25
CA ALA A 262 -9.94 2.88 16.33
C ALA A 262 -11.01 3.18 17.38
N TYR A 263 -11.73 2.17 17.86
CA TYR A 263 -12.74 2.33 18.90
C TYR A 263 -13.22 0.97 19.41
N ARG A 264 -13.83 0.98 20.60
CA ARG A 264 -14.79 -0.02 21.05
C ARG A 264 -16.20 0.55 21.15
N TYR A 265 -16.30 1.84 21.47
CA TYR A 265 -17.54 2.55 21.67
C TYR A 265 -17.70 3.66 20.64
N ILE A 266 -18.94 3.86 20.20
CA ILE A 266 -19.33 5.04 19.44
C ILE A 266 -20.50 5.70 20.17
N TYR A 267 -20.40 7.00 20.42
CA TYR A 267 -21.50 7.82 20.91
C TYR A 267 -21.95 8.76 19.77
N ILE A 268 -23.25 8.80 19.51
CA ILE A 268 -23.84 9.52 18.38
C ILE A 268 -24.83 10.55 18.90
N GLU A 269 -24.59 11.82 18.59
CA GLU A 269 -25.55 12.90 18.79
C GLU A 269 -26.06 13.37 17.44
N LYS A 270 -27.37 13.64 17.35
CA LYS A 270 -28.02 14.01 16.10
C LYS A 270 -29.16 14.98 16.33
N ASP A 271 -29.46 15.78 15.32
CA ASP A 271 -30.70 16.56 15.30
C ASP A 271 -31.95 15.66 15.24
N ALA A 272 -33.09 16.23 15.64
CA ALA A 272 -34.36 15.50 15.77
C ALA A 272 -34.84 14.89 14.45
N GLU A 273 -34.63 15.58 13.32
CA GLU A 273 -35.06 15.15 11.99
C GLU A 273 -34.20 14.02 11.40
N ILE A 274 -33.01 13.78 11.94
CA ILE A 274 -32.12 12.72 11.46
C ILE A 274 -32.58 11.36 11.98
N THR A 275 -32.69 10.38 11.10
CA THR A 275 -33.00 8.98 11.45
C THR A 275 -32.09 8.02 10.69
N PHE A 276 -31.83 6.86 11.26
CA PHE A 276 -31.09 5.74 10.67
C PHE A 276 -31.44 4.46 11.42
N ASP A 277 -31.15 3.29 10.82
CA ASP A 277 -31.38 2.00 11.45
C ASP A 277 -30.26 1.68 12.46
N ASN A 278 -30.63 1.13 13.62
CA ASN A 278 -29.70 0.68 14.67
C ASN A 278 -28.92 -0.60 14.33
N LYS A 279 -28.72 -0.90 13.04
CA LYS A 279 -27.89 -2.02 12.59
C LYS A 279 -26.56 -1.41 12.16
N TYR A 280 -25.48 -1.70 12.86
CA TYR A 280 -24.16 -1.15 12.51
C TYR A 280 -23.25 -2.30 12.10
N PRO A 281 -23.04 -2.54 10.79
CA PRO A 281 -21.91 -3.33 10.35
C PRO A 281 -20.68 -2.41 10.33
N VAL A 282 -19.94 -2.38 11.43
CA VAL A 282 -18.58 -1.82 11.41
C VAL A 282 -17.68 -2.78 10.67
N THR A 283 -16.66 -2.28 9.97
CA THR A 283 -15.81 -3.09 9.12
C THR A 283 -14.41 -3.24 9.71
N SER A 284 -14.05 -4.41 10.21
CA SER A 284 -12.66 -4.68 10.63
C SER A 284 -11.81 -5.05 9.40
N PRO A 285 -10.57 -4.53 9.27
CA PRO A 285 -9.64 -5.01 8.26
C PRO A 285 -9.27 -6.47 8.52
N THR A 286 -9.37 -7.29 7.49
CA THR A 286 -8.95 -8.69 7.56
C THR A 286 -7.50 -8.78 7.11
N PHE A 287 -6.58 -9.03 8.06
CA PHE A 287 -5.16 -9.24 7.76
C PHE A 287 -4.94 -10.67 7.26
N HIS A 288 -5.27 -10.94 6.00
CA HIS A 288 -4.89 -12.20 5.35
C HIS A 288 -3.54 -12.05 4.66
N HIS A 289 -2.46 -12.18 5.45
CA HIS A 289 -1.14 -12.75 5.11
C HIS A 289 -0.02 -12.12 5.95
N PRO A 290 0.99 -12.90 6.37
CA PRO A 290 2.19 -12.36 7.00
C PRO A 290 2.93 -11.49 5.96
N PHE A 291 3.13 -10.22 6.30
CA PHE A 291 4.01 -9.32 5.57
C PHE A 291 5.43 -9.90 5.57
N ARG A 292 5.85 -10.54 4.47
CA ARG A 292 7.19 -11.11 4.31
C ARG A 292 8.09 -10.05 3.69
N ILE A 293 8.95 -9.46 4.52
CA ILE A 293 10.05 -8.61 4.05
C ILE A 293 11.07 -9.50 3.32
N PRO A 294 11.46 -9.20 2.07
CA PRO A 294 12.44 -9.98 1.33
C PRO A 294 13.80 -10.08 2.05
N THR A 295 14.33 -11.29 2.05
CA THR A 295 15.51 -11.75 2.78
C THR A 295 16.82 -11.10 2.31
N ARG A 296 17.15 -9.95 2.91
CA ARG A 296 18.52 -9.53 3.27
C ARG A 296 18.61 -8.79 4.61
N GLN A 297 17.47 -8.40 5.19
CA GLN A 297 17.38 -7.76 6.51
C GLN A 297 17.25 -8.74 7.68
N THR A 298 17.18 -10.06 7.44
CA THR A 298 16.93 -11.07 8.48
C THR A 298 18.02 -11.13 9.55
N LYS A 299 19.28 -10.82 9.21
CA LYS A 299 20.36 -10.72 10.20
C LYS A 299 20.25 -9.49 11.09
N LEU A 300 19.76 -8.36 10.56
CA LEU A 300 19.50 -7.16 11.34
C LEU A 300 18.27 -7.34 12.25
N HIS A 301 17.27 -8.09 11.78
CA HIS A 301 16.05 -8.39 12.53
C HIS A 301 16.27 -9.44 13.63
N GLN A 302 17.07 -10.49 13.40
CA GLN A 302 17.48 -11.45 14.45
C GLN A 302 18.42 -10.82 15.47
N ALA A 303 19.30 -9.90 15.03
CA ALA A 303 20.09 -9.08 15.95
C ALA A 303 19.18 -8.21 16.81
N LEU A 304 18.17 -7.52 16.23
CA LEU A 304 17.19 -6.72 16.99
C LEU A 304 16.36 -7.55 17.97
N HIS A 305 15.90 -8.75 17.59
CA HIS A 305 15.12 -9.62 18.49
C HIS A 305 15.94 -10.18 19.65
N THR A 306 17.23 -10.47 19.42
CA THR A 306 18.15 -10.88 20.49
C THR A 306 18.49 -9.68 21.39
N TRP A 307 18.55 -8.48 20.80
CA TRP A 307 18.73 -7.22 21.52
C TRP A 307 17.53 -6.88 22.40
N ILE A 308 16.29 -6.99 21.90
CA ILE A 308 15.04 -6.73 22.64
C ILE A 308 14.84 -7.68 23.84
N LYS A 309 15.37 -8.90 23.82
CA LYS A 309 15.32 -9.80 24.99
C LYS A 309 16.22 -9.35 26.16
N LEU A 310 17.18 -8.45 25.92
CA LEU A 310 18.06 -7.89 26.95
C LEU A 310 17.51 -6.58 27.57
N PHE A 311 16.32 -6.11 27.16
CA PHE A 311 15.80 -4.75 27.44
C PHE A 311 15.04 -4.53 28.75
N ASP A 312 14.83 -5.56 29.57
CA ASP A 312 14.08 -5.41 30.85
C ASP A 312 14.82 -4.61 31.95
N LYS A 313 15.90 -3.88 31.63
CA LYS A 313 16.78 -3.24 32.64
C LYS A 313 17.20 -1.78 32.39
N PHE A 314 16.70 -1.06 31.38
CA PHE A 314 17.10 0.33 31.13
C PHE A 314 15.96 1.35 31.16
N SER A 315 16.23 2.57 31.67
CA SER A 315 15.26 3.67 31.74
C SER A 315 15.11 4.42 30.41
N VAL A 316 13.93 5.03 30.20
CA VAL A 316 13.51 5.79 28.99
C VAL A 316 14.55 6.85 28.56
N SER A 317 15.30 7.42 29.50
CA SER A 317 16.34 8.42 29.22
C SER A 317 17.54 7.85 28.43
N CYS A 318 17.85 6.56 28.60
CA CYS A 318 18.93 5.91 27.86
C CYS A 318 18.54 5.61 26.40
N ILE A 319 17.24 5.36 26.16
CA ILE A 319 16.67 5.04 24.84
C ILE A 319 16.74 6.27 23.92
N LEU A 320 16.43 7.46 24.44
CA LEU A 320 16.49 8.70 23.67
C LEU A 320 17.91 8.99 23.15
N LYS A 321 18.93 8.74 23.98
CA LYS A 321 20.33 8.97 23.59
C LYS A 321 20.79 8.04 22.46
N ILE A 322 20.39 6.77 22.48
CA ILE A 322 20.81 5.80 21.44
C ILE A 322 20.14 6.11 20.08
N VAL A 323 18.87 6.53 20.08
CA VAL A 323 18.15 6.94 18.85
C VAL A 323 18.76 8.22 18.23
N ILE A 324 19.32 9.11 19.05
CA ILE A 324 19.98 10.32 18.58
C ILE A 324 21.29 9.98 17.83
N TYR A 325 22.09 9.02 18.32
CA TYR A 325 23.43 8.72 17.80
C TYR A 325 23.53 7.59 16.74
N ALA A 326 22.44 6.89 16.41
CA ALA A 326 22.48 5.80 15.41
C ALA A 326 22.57 6.29 13.94
N TYR A 327 23.30 5.57 13.07
CA TYR A 327 23.49 5.90 11.65
C TYR A 327 22.19 5.80 10.82
N LYS A 328 22.01 6.70 9.83
CA LYS A 328 20.75 6.99 9.11
C LYS A 328 19.89 5.78 8.65
N PRO A 329 20.42 4.71 8.04
CA PRO A 329 19.56 3.61 7.56
C PRO A 329 19.05 2.69 8.69
N ILE A 330 19.66 2.74 9.87
CA ILE A 330 19.28 1.88 11.02
C ILE A 330 18.17 2.54 11.85
N LYS A 331 18.02 3.88 11.78
CA LYS A 331 16.97 4.60 12.53
C LYS A 331 15.55 4.19 12.14
N CYS A 332 15.24 4.00 10.85
CA CYS A 332 13.90 3.61 10.39
C CYS A 332 13.47 2.21 10.86
N ILE A 333 14.41 1.26 10.93
CA ILE A 333 14.12 -0.13 11.31
C ILE A 333 13.99 -0.25 12.83
N ILE A 334 14.84 0.45 13.59
CA ILE A 334 14.73 0.49 15.05
C ILE A 334 13.44 1.20 15.47
N HIS A 335 13.02 2.27 14.80
CA HIS A 335 11.79 2.99 15.18
C HIS A 335 10.53 2.15 15.02
N ASN A 336 10.33 1.48 13.87
CA ASN A 336 9.11 0.69 13.65
C ASN A 336 9.00 -0.52 14.58
N VAL A 337 10.12 -1.15 14.94
CA VAL A 337 10.14 -2.29 15.86
C VAL A 337 9.98 -1.84 17.32
N VAL A 338 10.59 -0.72 17.72
CA VAL A 338 10.42 -0.14 19.07
C VAL A 338 9.01 0.40 19.27
N TYR A 339 8.40 1.01 18.25
CA TYR A 339 7.02 1.53 18.36
C TYR A 339 6.00 0.39 18.52
N MET A 340 6.14 -0.69 17.74
CA MET A 340 5.32 -1.91 17.89
C MET A 340 5.54 -2.63 19.23
N ALA A 341 6.76 -2.61 19.77
CA ALA A 341 7.08 -3.24 21.06
C ALA A 341 6.61 -2.39 22.26
N CYS A 342 6.75 -1.06 22.21
CA CYS A 342 6.23 -0.15 23.23
C CYS A 342 4.70 -0.21 23.31
N TYR A 343 4.01 -0.36 22.18
CA TYR A 343 2.55 -0.53 22.16
C TYR A 343 2.09 -1.80 22.89
N ARG A 344 2.83 -2.92 22.73
CA ARG A 344 2.55 -4.17 23.46
C ARG A 344 2.85 -4.10 24.96
N ILE A 345 3.88 -3.34 25.37
CA ILE A 345 4.26 -3.25 26.79
C ILE A 345 3.32 -2.29 27.54
N PHE A 346 2.91 -1.17 26.93
CA PHE A 346 1.90 -0.27 27.52
C PHE A 346 0.51 -0.91 27.61
N ALA A 347 0.10 -1.72 26.62
CA ALA A 347 -1.16 -2.48 26.64
C ALA A 347 -1.22 -3.61 27.70
N SER A 348 -0.15 -3.86 28.45
CA SER A 348 -0.10 -4.89 29.51
C SER A 348 -0.06 -4.32 30.93
N LYS A 349 -0.09 -2.99 31.09
CA LYS A 349 0.02 -2.32 32.40
C LYS A 349 -0.96 -1.16 32.62
N VAL A 350 -2.04 -1.06 31.85
CA VAL A 350 -3.19 -0.19 32.18
C VAL A 350 -4.45 -1.03 32.18
#